data_AF-A0A535RU83-F1
#
_entry.id   AF-A0A535RU83-F1
#
_cell.length_a   1.000
_cell.length_b   1.000
_cell.length_c   1.000
_cell.angle_alpha   90.00
_cell.angle_beta   90.00
_cell.angle_gamma   90.00
#
_symmetry.space_group_name_H-M   'P 1'
#
loop_
_entity.id
_entity.type
_entity.pdbx_description
1 polymer ?
#
loop_
_entity_poly.entity_id
_entity_poly.type
_entity_poly.pdbx_seq_one_letter_code
_entity_poly.pdbx_strand_id
1 'polypeptide(L)'
;MNSLSRFLRKEQEGQAIVLIALILLVLFMFVGLAVDAGQLYSARRTMQEAADSAAYAGAVVVYQGGTHSATGSCGATSTSTTTQGYLAAVNDATKNGFTDGVGGVVLTINNPPTSGPYCGDGRYFEVTILANVVTSLVPAESGLTAVRVRGVAGAEPLNNGYAIMALDPGVNGPLPSGSAFYADDNAYINLTGGGILVNATGANAAYSKQSSCSNFTIQSPYGVDIAGGKIGNWPSCPWPNNFTENTAQPQVTDPFSGTPPPSTSGLPVCTSLNSPGCRDVNGYQNPGVYKVSIGGSGGTTITLNPGIYILEDGINAGGNADVVSRDDLSCSATSTCGVFFYNTMSNYAQLGYPNGGSCGSINLAGNATSTVNALSGRPDTDPLHIYNNFLVYQDPNCTATMSIAGNGSFSGSGTIYLPSAQFVFDGNNATLTGSQLVAKDVNLQSGNISIDFDGSITAQPILPRLSE
;
A
#
# COMPACT_ATOMS: atom_id res chain seq x y z
N MET A 1 -8.80 -86.40 53.63
CA MET A 1 -8.14 -85.34 52.84
C MET A 1 -9.22 -84.61 52.04
N ASN A 2 -9.19 -83.27 51.98
CA ASN A 2 -10.08 -82.37 51.21
C ASN A 2 -11.17 -81.57 51.96
N SER A 3 -10.85 -80.91 53.07
CA SER A 3 -11.68 -79.75 53.51
C SER A 3 -10.89 -78.48 53.86
N LEU A 4 -9.55 -78.52 53.85
CA LEU A 4 -8.70 -77.38 54.20
C LEU A 4 -8.32 -76.47 53.01
N SER A 5 -8.56 -76.87 51.77
CA SER A 5 -8.19 -76.09 50.58
C SER A 5 -9.25 -75.07 50.11
N ARG A 6 -10.41 -74.99 50.79
CA ARG A 6 -11.51 -74.09 50.39
C ARG A 6 -11.54 -72.75 51.14
N PHE A 7 -10.76 -72.61 52.21
CA PHE A 7 -10.74 -71.40 53.05
C PHE A 7 -9.60 -70.42 52.70
N LEU A 8 -8.60 -70.84 51.93
CA LEU A 8 -7.44 -70.00 51.55
C LEU A 8 -7.62 -69.21 50.25
N ARG A 9 -8.80 -69.26 49.62
CA ARG A 9 -9.05 -68.65 48.29
C ARG A 9 -9.94 -67.40 48.34
N LYS A 10 -10.15 -66.79 49.51
CA LYS A 10 -11.23 -65.78 49.69
C LYS A 10 -10.87 -64.54 50.52
N GLU A 11 -9.61 -64.12 50.57
CA GLU A 11 -9.20 -62.91 51.35
C GLU A 11 -8.41 -61.84 50.58
N GLN A 12 -8.41 -61.85 49.24
CA GLN A 12 -7.76 -60.78 48.44
C GLN A 12 -8.71 -59.93 47.58
N GLU A 13 -10.03 -60.16 47.64
CA GLU A 13 -10.99 -59.46 46.77
C GLU A 13 -11.36 -58.03 47.24
N GLY A 14 -11.03 -57.64 48.47
CA GLY A 14 -11.34 -56.31 49.02
C GLY A 14 -10.21 -55.27 48.93
N GLN A 15 -8.95 -55.68 48.77
CA GLN A 15 -7.83 -54.74 48.66
C GLN A 15 -7.71 -54.14 47.26
N ALA A 16 -8.06 -54.92 46.23
CA ALA A 16 -8.01 -54.47 44.84
C ALA A 16 -8.96 -53.29 44.58
N ILE A 17 -10.16 -53.28 45.17
CA ILE A 17 -11.11 -52.18 44.98
C ILE A 17 -10.63 -50.87 45.62
N VAL A 18 -9.91 -50.93 46.74
CA VAL A 18 -9.30 -49.74 47.38
C VAL A 18 -8.15 -49.20 46.53
N LEU A 19 -7.29 -50.08 46.01
CA LEU A 19 -6.18 -49.68 45.13
C LEU A 19 -6.71 -49.04 43.82
N ILE A 20 -7.74 -49.64 43.21
CA ILE A 20 -8.38 -49.13 42.00
C ILE A 20 -9.04 -47.76 42.28
N ALA A 21 -9.70 -47.59 43.42
CA ALA A 21 -10.30 -46.31 43.80
C ALA A 21 -9.24 -45.21 43.97
N LEU A 22 -8.07 -45.52 44.57
CA LEU A 22 -6.97 -44.58 44.70
C LEU A 22 -6.34 -44.22 43.34
N ILE A 23 -6.16 -45.19 42.45
CA ILE A 23 -5.62 -44.94 41.11
C ILE A 23 -6.60 -44.09 40.29
N LEU A 24 -7.91 -44.38 40.34
CA LEU A 24 -8.93 -43.59 39.66
C LEU A 24 -8.96 -42.14 40.16
N LEU A 25 -8.84 -41.93 41.48
CA LEU A 25 -8.74 -40.58 42.06
C LEU A 25 -7.54 -39.82 41.48
N VAL A 26 -6.37 -40.46 41.42
CA VAL A 26 -5.15 -39.87 40.84
C VAL A 26 -5.34 -39.57 39.35
N LEU A 27 -5.97 -40.47 38.59
CA LEU A 27 -6.27 -40.24 37.17
C LEU A 27 -7.20 -39.04 36.95
N PHE A 28 -8.23 -38.86 37.80
CA PHE A 28 -9.10 -37.68 37.72
C PHE A 28 -8.35 -36.37 38.02
N MET A 29 -7.40 -36.38 38.96
CA MET A 29 -6.53 -35.22 39.19
C MET A 29 -5.68 -34.87 37.97
N PHE A 30 -5.11 -35.87 37.29
CA PHE A 30 -4.35 -35.65 36.06
C PHE A 30 -5.22 -35.11 34.91
N VAL A 31 -6.45 -35.60 34.78
CA VAL A 31 -7.41 -35.06 33.80
C VAL A 31 -7.77 -33.61 34.13
N GLY A 32 -8.02 -33.29 35.41
CA GLY A 32 -8.27 -31.92 35.85
C GLY A 32 -7.13 -30.96 35.52
N LEU A 33 -5.89 -31.36 35.81
CA LEU A 33 -4.69 -30.60 35.47
C LEU A 33 -4.53 -30.42 33.95
N ALA A 34 -4.79 -31.47 33.16
CA ALA A 34 -4.70 -31.41 31.71
C ALA A 34 -5.70 -30.42 31.10
N VAL A 35 -6.94 -30.40 31.62
CA VAL A 35 -7.97 -29.43 31.21
C VAL A 35 -7.56 -28.01 31.58
N ASP A 36 -7.10 -27.78 32.82
CA ASP A 36 -6.69 -26.45 33.28
C ASP A 36 -5.48 -25.91 32.52
N ALA A 37 -4.50 -26.76 32.23
CA ALA A 37 -3.37 -26.41 31.36
C ALA A 37 -3.84 -26.08 29.93
N GLY A 38 -4.81 -26.84 29.41
CA GLY A 38 -5.43 -26.57 28.12
C GLY A 38 -6.14 -25.21 28.07
N GLN A 39 -6.92 -24.87 29.10
CA GLN A 39 -7.59 -23.58 29.23
C GLN A 39 -6.56 -22.43 29.30
N LEU A 40 -5.51 -22.57 30.11
CA LEU A 40 -4.45 -21.57 30.23
C LEU A 40 -3.70 -21.35 28.89
N TYR A 41 -3.38 -22.44 28.20
CA TYR A 41 -2.70 -22.38 26.91
C TYR A 41 -3.58 -21.71 25.84
N SER A 42 -4.86 -22.07 25.78
CA SER A 42 -5.83 -21.45 24.87
C SER A 42 -6.00 -19.95 25.15
N ALA A 43 -6.11 -19.57 26.42
CA ALA A 43 -6.21 -18.18 26.83
C ALA A 43 -4.95 -17.39 26.44
N ARG A 44 -3.75 -17.95 26.69
CA ARG A 44 -2.48 -17.32 26.29
C ARG A 44 -2.38 -17.10 24.79
N ARG A 45 -2.83 -18.06 23.97
CA ARG A 45 -2.83 -17.92 22.52
C ARG A 45 -3.76 -16.80 22.06
N THR A 46 -4.98 -16.77 22.58
CA THR A 46 -5.97 -15.71 22.26
C THR A 46 -5.47 -14.33 22.66
N MET A 47 -4.84 -14.23 23.84
CA MET A 47 -4.20 -12.99 24.30
C MET A 47 -3.05 -12.55 23.39
N GLN A 48 -2.19 -13.48 22.96
CA GLN A 48 -1.07 -13.17 22.08
C GLN A 48 -1.55 -12.69 20.71
N GLU A 49 -2.52 -13.38 20.12
CA GLU A 49 -3.15 -12.98 18.85
C GLU A 49 -3.74 -11.56 18.94
N ALA A 50 -4.37 -11.21 20.07
CA ALA A 50 -4.91 -9.86 20.30
C ALA A 50 -3.84 -8.79 20.55
N ALA A 51 -2.72 -9.14 21.18
CA ALA A 51 -1.61 -8.21 21.40
C ALA A 51 -0.90 -7.90 20.08
N ASP A 52 -0.67 -8.92 19.25
CA ASP A 52 -0.04 -8.79 17.93
C ASP A 52 -0.94 -8.00 16.98
N SER A 53 -2.25 -8.29 16.96
CA SER A 53 -3.21 -7.53 16.13
C SER A 53 -3.33 -6.06 16.57
N ALA A 54 -3.33 -5.78 17.87
CA ALA A 54 -3.39 -4.42 18.39
C ALA A 54 -2.11 -3.63 18.06
N ALA A 55 -0.93 -4.26 18.15
CA ALA A 55 0.31 -3.65 17.71
C ALA A 55 0.27 -3.32 16.20
N TYR A 56 -0.24 -4.25 15.39
CA TYR A 56 -0.41 -4.05 13.96
C TYR A 56 -1.38 -2.92 13.62
N ALA A 57 -2.54 -2.86 14.29
CA ALA A 57 -3.53 -1.82 14.07
C ALA A 57 -2.95 -0.42 14.31
N GLY A 58 -2.13 -0.26 15.35
CA GLY A 58 -1.40 0.99 15.59
C GLY A 58 -0.40 1.30 14.47
N ALA A 59 0.41 0.32 14.09
CA ALA A 59 1.44 0.48 13.07
C ALA A 59 0.86 0.86 11.68
N VAL A 60 -0.24 0.22 11.27
CA VAL A 60 -0.91 0.51 9.98
C VAL A 60 -1.43 1.94 9.92
N VAL A 61 -2.06 2.42 10.99
CA VAL A 61 -2.60 3.80 11.01
C VAL A 61 -1.46 4.82 10.93
N VAL A 62 -0.33 4.54 11.57
CA VAL A 62 0.86 5.39 11.46
C VAL A 62 1.41 5.41 10.05
N TYR A 63 1.52 4.24 9.43
CA TYR A 63 1.95 4.12 8.04
C TYR A 63 1.02 4.86 7.05
N GLN A 64 -0.29 4.92 7.34
CA GLN A 64 -1.28 5.63 6.52
C GLN A 64 -1.31 7.16 6.76
N GLY A 65 -0.26 7.73 7.37
CA GLY A 65 -0.17 9.16 7.67
C GLY A 65 -0.84 9.57 8.97
N GLY A 66 -1.18 8.61 9.83
CA GLY A 66 -1.65 8.86 11.18
C GLY A 66 -0.53 9.39 12.08
N THR A 67 -0.90 10.21 13.06
CA THR A 67 0.09 10.73 14.03
C THR A 67 0.60 9.62 14.95
N HIS A 68 1.87 9.73 15.31
CA HIS A 68 2.58 8.84 16.22
C HIS A 68 3.53 9.63 17.13
N SER A 69 4.06 8.97 18.15
CA SER A 69 5.06 9.58 19.02
C SER A 69 6.40 9.70 18.31
N ALA A 70 7.18 10.73 18.66
CA ALA A 70 8.47 10.95 18.05
C ALA A 70 9.43 9.78 18.29
N THR A 71 10.23 9.45 17.28
CA THR A 71 11.35 8.52 17.39
C THR A 71 12.40 9.09 18.35
N GLY A 72 12.87 8.27 19.28
CA GLY A 72 13.79 8.65 20.35
C GLY A 72 14.74 7.52 20.75
N SER A 73 15.44 7.69 21.87
CA SER A 73 16.34 6.66 22.38
C SER A 73 15.55 5.47 22.95
N CYS A 74 16.11 4.26 22.82
CA CYS A 74 15.61 3.06 23.46
C CYS A 74 15.32 3.28 24.95
N GLY A 75 14.13 2.89 25.41
CA GLY A 75 13.69 3.09 26.80
C GLY A 75 13.08 4.47 27.11
N ALA A 76 13.10 5.42 26.17
CA ALA A 76 12.33 6.65 26.30
C ALA A 76 10.83 6.34 26.14
N THR A 77 10.04 6.64 27.17
CA THR A 77 8.57 6.51 27.08
C THR A 77 8.01 7.84 26.58
N SER A 78 7.54 7.86 25.33
CA SER A 78 6.88 9.04 24.74
C SER A 78 5.44 8.72 24.32
N THR A 79 4.76 7.82 25.04
CA THR A 79 3.40 7.39 24.68
C THR A 79 2.41 8.56 24.76
N SER A 80 1.94 9.04 23.61
CA SER A 80 0.85 10.00 23.53
C SER A 80 -0.46 9.26 23.29
N THR A 81 -1.31 9.23 24.31
CA THR A 81 -2.59 8.48 24.30
C THR A 81 -3.64 9.06 23.34
N THR A 82 -3.36 10.22 22.74
CA THR A 82 -4.25 10.92 21.79
C THR A 82 -3.82 10.77 20.34
N THR A 83 -2.67 10.13 20.08
CA THR A 83 -2.22 9.85 18.70
C THR A 83 -3.16 8.86 18.01
N GLN A 84 -3.34 9.03 16.70
CA GLN A 84 -4.23 8.17 15.93
C GLN A 84 -3.79 6.70 15.99
N GLY A 85 -2.48 6.43 15.93
CA GLY A 85 -1.93 5.08 16.09
C GLY A 85 -2.22 4.45 17.47
N TYR A 86 -2.09 5.22 18.55
CA TYR A 86 -2.43 4.71 19.89
C TYR A 86 -3.91 4.35 20.01
N LEU A 87 -4.80 5.23 19.54
CA LEU A 87 -6.25 4.99 19.59
C LEU A 87 -6.66 3.76 18.76
N ALA A 88 -6.01 3.53 17.62
CA ALA A 88 -6.24 2.36 16.78
C ALA A 88 -5.86 1.05 17.50
N ALA A 89 -4.69 1.01 18.14
CA ALA A 89 -4.24 -0.13 18.93
C ALA A 89 -5.18 -0.44 20.11
N VAL A 90 -5.67 0.59 20.83
CA VAL A 90 -6.67 0.42 21.91
C VAL A 90 -7.98 -0.12 21.36
N ASN A 91 -8.45 0.42 20.24
CA ASN A 91 -9.73 0.02 19.63
C ASN A 91 -9.69 -1.46 19.19
N ASP A 92 -8.58 -1.90 18.60
CA ASP A 92 -8.39 -3.29 18.18
C ASP A 92 -8.30 -4.25 19.37
N ALA A 93 -7.50 -3.93 20.39
CA ALA A 93 -7.44 -4.73 21.62
C ALA A 93 -8.83 -4.87 22.29
N THR A 94 -9.60 -3.78 22.32
CA THR A 94 -10.97 -3.76 22.83
C THR A 94 -11.91 -4.64 22.01
N LYS A 95 -11.83 -4.59 20.68
CA LYS A 95 -12.61 -5.46 19.77
C LYS A 95 -12.30 -6.93 19.98
N ASN A 96 -11.05 -7.27 20.30
CA ASN A 96 -10.62 -8.62 20.63
C ASN A 96 -10.94 -9.05 22.08
N GLY A 97 -11.70 -8.24 22.82
CA GLY A 97 -12.19 -8.58 24.16
C GLY A 97 -11.25 -8.17 25.30
N PHE A 98 -10.16 -7.46 25.02
CA PHE A 98 -9.17 -7.02 26.01
C PHE A 98 -9.24 -5.51 26.25
N THR A 99 -10.29 -5.08 26.95
CA THR A 99 -10.47 -3.67 27.35
C THR A 99 -9.72 -3.37 28.64
N ASP A 100 -8.94 -2.28 28.66
CA ASP A 100 -8.18 -1.88 29.85
C ASP A 100 -9.09 -1.64 31.07
N GLY A 101 -8.68 -2.18 32.23
CA GLY A 101 -9.42 -2.06 33.49
C GLY A 101 -10.69 -2.91 33.61
N VAL A 102 -11.07 -3.66 32.58
CA VAL A 102 -12.25 -4.54 32.58
C VAL A 102 -11.83 -5.99 32.84
N GLY A 103 -12.51 -6.69 33.76
CA GLY A 103 -12.25 -8.12 33.99
C GLY A 103 -10.85 -8.44 34.53
N GLY A 104 -10.14 -7.46 35.11
CA GLY A 104 -8.75 -7.61 35.55
C GLY A 104 -7.72 -7.58 34.42
N VAL A 105 -8.12 -7.14 33.21
CA VAL A 105 -7.22 -6.87 32.11
C VAL A 105 -6.48 -5.55 32.35
N VAL A 106 -5.16 -5.56 32.19
CA VAL A 106 -4.32 -4.37 32.10
C VAL A 106 -3.71 -4.34 30.71
N LEU A 107 -4.05 -3.31 29.94
CA LEU A 107 -3.55 -3.06 28.58
C LEU A 107 -2.52 -1.94 28.64
N THR A 108 -1.29 -2.23 28.25
CA THR A 108 -0.22 -1.23 28.15
C THR A 108 0.26 -1.15 26.71
N ILE A 109 0.17 0.02 26.10
CA ILE A 109 0.62 0.29 24.73
C ILE A 109 1.76 1.32 24.81
N ASN A 110 2.90 0.98 24.22
CA ASN A 110 4.07 1.83 24.13
C ASN A 110 4.37 2.17 22.67
N ASN A 111 4.51 3.46 22.38
CA ASN A 111 4.99 3.98 21.11
C ASN A 111 5.93 5.16 21.42
N PRO A 112 7.24 5.04 21.14
CA PRO A 112 7.94 3.88 20.56
C PRO A 112 8.06 2.68 21.52
N PRO A 113 8.47 1.48 21.05
CA PRO A 113 8.74 0.33 21.91
C PRO A 113 9.84 0.62 22.93
N THR A 114 9.71 0.06 24.13
CA THR A 114 10.65 0.33 25.24
C THR A 114 11.86 -0.60 25.25
N SER A 115 11.78 -1.73 24.54
CA SER A 115 12.83 -2.76 24.49
C SER A 115 12.77 -3.57 23.19
N GLY A 116 13.84 -4.31 22.89
CA GLY A 116 13.94 -5.13 21.68
C GLY A 116 14.54 -4.40 20.47
N PRO A 117 14.56 -5.04 19.28
CA PRO A 117 15.24 -4.53 18.09
C PRO A 117 14.73 -3.17 17.59
N TYR A 118 13.44 -2.90 17.80
CA TYR A 118 12.74 -1.70 17.34
C TYR A 118 12.55 -0.65 18.43
N CYS A 119 13.29 -0.75 19.54
CA CYS A 119 13.12 0.20 20.63
C CYS A 119 13.53 1.61 20.22
N GLY A 120 12.71 2.59 20.64
CA GLY A 120 12.90 3.99 20.27
C GLY A 120 12.33 4.39 18.90
N ASP A 121 11.94 3.44 18.02
CA ASP A 121 11.32 3.77 16.74
C ASP A 121 9.82 4.09 16.89
N GLY A 122 9.43 5.34 16.60
CA GLY A 122 8.05 5.83 16.73
C GLY A 122 7.08 5.20 15.73
N ARG A 123 7.57 4.44 14.74
CA ARG A 123 6.73 3.72 13.77
C ARG A 123 6.29 2.33 14.25
N TYR A 124 6.86 1.87 15.36
CA TYR A 124 6.57 0.56 15.94
C TYR A 124 5.72 0.71 17.20
N PHE A 125 4.87 -0.28 17.47
CA PHE A 125 4.04 -0.34 18.67
C PHE A 125 4.40 -1.59 19.47
N GLU A 126 4.54 -1.43 20.78
CA GLU A 126 4.67 -2.52 21.73
C GLU A 126 3.39 -2.59 22.57
N VAL A 127 2.65 -3.70 22.45
CA VAL A 127 1.42 -3.94 23.19
C VAL A 127 1.65 -5.06 24.18
N THR A 128 1.35 -4.79 25.46
CA THR A 128 1.38 -5.79 26.53
C THR A 128 -0.02 -5.95 27.08
N ILE A 129 -0.53 -7.18 27.07
CA ILE A 129 -1.80 -7.54 27.71
C ILE A 129 -1.47 -8.41 28.92
N LEU A 130 -1.98 -8.01 30.08
CA LEU A 130 -1.98 -8.80 31.31
C LEU A 130 -3.43 -9.11 31.67
N ALA A 131 -3.80 -10.38 31.73
CA ALA A 131 -5.15 -10.78 32.12
C ALA A 131 -5.13 -12.01 33.03
N ASN A 132 -6.20 -12.13 33.82
CA ASN A 132 -6.38 -13.21 34.78
C ASN A 132 -7.19 -14.35 34.14
N VAL A 133 -6.63 -15.57 34.14
CA VAL A 133 -7.32 -16.75 33.64
C VAL A 133 -7.86 -17.57 34.82
N VAL A 134 -9.13 -17.97 34.74
CA VAL A 134 -9.77 -18.84 35.73
C VAL A 134 -9.60 -20.29 35.28
N THR A 135 -8.90 -21.10 36.08
CA THR A 135 -8.82 -22.55 35.91
C THR A 135 -9.98 -23.24 36.62
N SER A 136 -10.46 -24.35 36.07
CA SER A 136 -11.78 -24.91 36.38
C SER A 136 -11.76 -26.10 37.37
N LEU A 137 -10.70 -26.90 37.40
CA LEU A 137 -10.73 -28.24 38.02
C LEU A 137 -9.73 -28.45 39.16
N VAL A 138 -8.67 -27.65 39.27
CA VAL A 138 -7.72 -27.67 40.40
C VAL A 138 -7.89 -26.38 41.23
N PRO A 139 -8.68 -26.41 42.32
CA PRO A 139 -8.94 -25.23 43.14
C PRO A 139 -7.90 -25.06 44.26
N ALA A 140 -6.65 -25.48 44.03
CA ALA A 140 -5.67 -25.59 45.11
C ALA A 140 -5.06 -24.24 45.54
N GLU A 141 -5.17 -23.18 44.75
CA GLU A 141 -5.03 -21.81 45.24
C GLU A 141 -5.98 -20.86 44.51
N SER A 142 -6.61 -19.98 45.27
CA SER A 142 -7.45 -18.84 44.87
C SER A 142 -6.71 -17.77 44.04
N GLY A 143 -5.65 -18.11 43.32
CA GLY A 143 -4.87 -17.19 42.53
C GLY A 143 -5.33 -17.22 41.09
N LEU A 144 -6.06 -16.20 40.67
CA LEU A 144 -6.13 -15.81 39.26
C LEU A 144 -4.74 -15.97 38.64
N THR A 145 -4.54 -16.92 37.71
CA THR A 145 -3.24 -17.07 37.06
C THR A 145 -3.10 -15.92 36.07
N ALA A 146 -2.28 -14.93 36.44
CA ALA A 146 -2.00 -13.79 35.59
C ALA A 146 -1.13 -14.24 34.41
N VAL A 147 -1.68 -14.11 33.21
CA VAL A 147 -0.95 -14.37 31.96
C VAL A 147 -0.57 -13.02 31.37
N ARG A 148 0.71 -12.88 31.04
CA ARG A 148 1.25 -11.72 30.34
C ARG A 148 1.69 -12.13 28.95
N VAL A 149 1.28 -11.37 27.95
CA VAL A 149 1.74 -11.48 26.55
C VAL A 149 2.28 -10.14 26.09
N ARG A 150 3.14 -10.17 25.06
CA ARG A 150 3.73 -8.98 24.45
C ARG A 150 3.78 -9.18 22.95
N GLY A 151 3.21 -8.23 22.21
CA GLY A 151 3.32 -8.11 20.76
C GLY A 151 4.08 -6.84 20.38
N VAL A 152 4.91 -6.92 19.34
CA VAL A 152 5.57 -5.75 18.73
C VAL A 152 5.34 -5.84 17.24
N ALA A 153 4.91 -4.73 16.64
CA ALA A 153 4.73 -4.65 15.20
C ALA A 153 5.06 -3.25 14.70
N GLY A 154 5.59 -3.21 13.49
CA GLY A 154 5.73 -2.06 12.63
C GLY A 154 5.07 -2.32 11.28
N ALA A 155 5.01 -1.26 10.49
CA ALA A 155 4.45 -1.27 9.17
C ALA A 155 5.47 -0.65 8.22
N GLU A 156 5.81 -1.38 7.17
CA GLU A 156 6.77 -0.92 6.17
C GLU A 156 6.15 -0.92 4.77
N PRO A 157 6.66 -0.04 3.89
CA PRO A 157 6.52 -0.17 2.45
C PRO A 157 6.62 -1.62 1.97
N LEU A 158 5.56 -2.09 1.30
CA LEU A 158 5.63 -3.28 0.46
C LEU A 158 5.84 -2.83 -0.98
N ASN A 159 7.05 -3.00 -1.48
CA ASN A 159 7.27 -2.90 -2.91
C ASN A 159 6.43 -4.00 -3.59
N ASN A 160 5.45 -3.61 -4.40
CA ASN A 160 4.56 -4.53 -5.11
C ASN A 160 5.27 -5.29 -6.25
N GLY A 161 6.53 -4.95 -6.56
CA GLY A 161 7.34 -5.63 -7.57
C GLY A 161 6.90 -5.38 -9.00
N TYR A 162 5.95 -4.46 -9.22
CA TYR A 162 5.38 -4.16 -10.53
C TYR A 162 5.66 -2.72 -10.93
N ALA A 163 6.40 -2.58 -12.03
CA ALA A 163 6.63 -1.32 -12.71
C ALA A 163 5.37 -0.82 -13.43
N ILE A 164 4.60 -1.76 -14.01
CA ILE A 164 3.33 -1.47 -14.70
C ILE A 164 2.22 -2.33 -14.09
N MET A 165 1.08 -1.72 -13.78
CA MET A 165 -0.13 -2.42 -13.36
C MET A 165 -1.32 -1.95 -14.20
N ALA A 166 -1.99 -2.91 -14.85
CA ALA A 166 -3.28 -2.70 -15.49
C ALA A 166 -4.39 -3.27 -14.60
N LEU A 167 -5.29 -2.42 -14.13
CA LEU A 167 -6.20 -2.72 -13.03
C LEU A 167 -7.60 -3.19 -13.44
N ASP A 168 -8.02 -3.08 -14.71
CA ASP A 168 -9.39 -3.42 -15.12
C ASP A 168 -9.70 -4.92 -14.89
N PRO A 169 -10.53 -5.28 -13.90
CA PRO A 169 -10.78 -6.68 -13.55
C PRO A 169 -11.67 -7.41 -14.56
N GLY A 170 -12.48 -6.65 -15.31
CA GLY A 170 -13.61 -7.16 -16.09
C GLY A 170 -13.47 -6.94 -17.60
N VAL A 171 -12.36 -6.38 -18.09
CA VAL A 171 -12.19 -6.12 -19.52
C VAL A 171 -12.30 -7.42 -20.32
N ASN A 172 -13.21 -7.39 -21.29
CA ASN A 172 -13.45 -8.48 -22.24
C ASN A 172 -14.12 -7.87 -23.48
N GLY A 173 -13.36 -7.11 -24.25
CA GLY A 173 -13.84 -6.36 -25.42
C GLY A 173 -13.16 -6.76 -26.73
N PRO A 174 -13.58 -6.20 -27.87
CA PRO A 174 -12.85 -6.33 -29.13
C PRO A 174 -11.48 -5.65 -29.05
N LEU A 175 -10.46 -6.28 -29.63
CA LEU A 175 -9.09 -5.76 -29.67
C LEU A 175 -8.99 -4.49 -30.56
N PRO A 176 -8.03 -3.58 -30.29
CA PRO A 176 -7.07 -3.58 -29.17
C PRO A 176 -7.66 -3.02 -27.87
N SER A 177 -8.80 -2.31 -27.92
CA SER A 177 -9.47 -1.66 -26.78
C SER A 177 -10.05 -2.62 -25.74
N GLY A 178 -9.99 -3.92 -26.01
CA GLY A 178 -10.55 -4.99 -25.19
C GLY A 178 -9.53 -5.73 -24.32
N SER A 179 -8.32 -5.20 -24.19
CA SER A 179 -7.25 -5.72 -23.33
C SER A 179 -6.87 -4.69 -22.27
N ALA A 180 -6.65 -5.13 -21.03
CA ALA A 180 -6.19 -4.25 -19.95
C ALA A 180 -4.75 -3.81 -20.19
N PHE A 181 -3.92 -4.70 -20.76
CA PHE A 181 -2.59 -4.37 -21.22
C PHE A 181 -2.47 -4.64 -22.72
N TYR A 182 -2.13 -3.61 -23.48
CA TYR A 182 -1.86 -3.70 -24.91
C TYR A 182 -0.47 -3.14 -25.24
N ALA A 183 0.32 -3.91 -25.99
CA ALA A 183 1.59 -3.47 -26.58
C ALA A 183 1.58 -3.74 -28.09
N ASP A 184 1.65 -2.68 -28.89
CA ASP A 184 1.76 -2.80 -30.34
C ASP A 184 3.16 -3.26 -30.78
N ASP A 185 3.35 -3.49 -32.08
CA ASP A 185 4.62 -3.92 -32.68
C ASP A 185 5.72 -2.83 -32.64
N ASN A 186 5.33 -1.56 -32.65
CA ASN A 186 6.22 -0.40 -32.59
C ASN A 186 6.41 0.19 -31.18
N ALA A 187 5.80 -0.42 -30.15
CA ALA A 187 6.11 -0.05 -28.77
C ALA A 187 7.55 -0.47 -28.44
N TYR A 188 8.24 0.33 -27.64
CA TYR A 188 9.53 -0.01 -27.04
C TYR A 188 9.35 0.05 -25.53
N ILE A 189 9.54 -1.07 -24.85
CA ILE A 189 9.25 -1.30 -23.43
C ILE A 189 10.52 -1.85 -22.79
N ASN A 190 11.14 -1.09 -21.89
CA ASN A 190 12.27 -1.57 -21.11
C ASN A 190 12.00 -1.35 -19.63
N LEU A 191 11.89 -2.45 -18.88
CA LEU A 191 11.61 -2.42 -17.45
C LEU A 191 12.79 -2.98 -16.66
N THR A 192 13.31 -2.19 -15.72
CA THR A 192 14.28 -2.61 -14.70
C THR A 192 13.66 -2.46 -13.32
N GLY A 193 14.04 -3.33 -12.38
CA GLY A 193 13.58 -3.25 -10.99
C GLY A 193 12.14 -3.71 -10.71
N GLY A 194 11.27 -3.88 -11.73
CA GLY A 194 9.88 -4.37 -11.56
C GLY A 194 9.27 -4.98 -12.82
N GLY A 195 8.22 -5.79 -12.65
CA GLY A 195 7.50 -6.50 -13.71
C GLY A 195 6.21 -5.81 -14.16
N ILE A 196 5.32 -6.59 -14.80
CA ILE A 196 3.99 -6.12 -15.22
C ILE A 196 2.93 -6.98 -14.55
N LEU A 197 1.92 -6.35 -13.97
CA LEU A 197 0.69 -7.01 -13.52
C LEU A 197 -0.47 -6.65 -14.46
N VAL A 198 -1.22 -7.66 -14.87
CA VAL A 198 -2.45 -7.51 -15.63
C VAL A 198 -3.59 -8.14 -14.84
N ASN A 199 -4.36 -7.31 -14.14
CA ASN A 199 -5.37 -7.72 -13.19
C ASN A 199 -6.72 -8.12 -13.84
N ALA A 200 -6.73 -8.35 -15.15
CA ALA A 200 -7.91 -8.70 -15.93
C ALA A 200 -8.10 -10.21 -16.06
N THR A 201 -9.34 -10.69 -15.96
CA THR A 201 -9.68 -12.13 -16.04
C THR A 201 -10.10 -12.61 -17.44
N GLY A 202 -10.27 -11.68 -18.40
CA GLY A 202 -10.65 -12.00 -19.78
C GLY A 202 -9.63 -12.88 -20.51
N ALA A 203 -10.08 -13.63 -21.52
CA ALA A 203 -9.19 -14.48 -22.33
C ALA A 203 -8.14 -13.66 -23.14
N ASN A 204 -8.42 -12.38 -23.36
CA ASN A 204 -7.57 -11.40 -23.99
C ASN A 204 -7.12 -10.29 -23.03
N ALA A 205 -6.97 -10.62 -21.73
CA ALA A 205 -6.53 -9.69 -20.69
C ALA A 205 -5.25 -8.93 -21.07
N ALA A 206 -4.25 -9.65 -21.58
CA ALA A 206 -3.00 -9.08 -22.09
C ALA A 206 -2.81 -9.39 -23.58
N TYR A 207 -2.50 -8.37 -24.37
CA TYR A 207 -2.17 -8.51 -25.79
C TYR A 207 -0.86 -7.81 -26.11
N SER A 208 0.11 -8.57 -26.58
CA SER A 208 1.37 -8.03 -27.10
C SER A 208 1.54 -8.44 -28.56
N LYS A 209 2.09 -7.56 -29.40
CA LYS A 209 2.56 -7.89 -30.75
C LYS A 209 4.08 -7.89 -30.85
N GLN A 210 4.76 -7.92 -29.70
CA GLN A 210 6.21 -7.83 -29.61
C GLN A 210 6.86 -9.17 -29.98
N SER A 211 7.71 -9.13 -31.00
CA SER A 211 8.43 -10.31 -31.50
C SER A 211 9.94 -10.24 -31.27
N SER A 212 10.46 -9.13 -30.76
CA SER A 212 11.89 -8.88 -30.58
C SER A 212 12.23 -8.37 -29.18
N CYS A 213 13.33 -8.87 -28.64
CA CYS A 213 13.96 -8.37 -27.41
C CYS A 213 14.61 -7.01 -27.56
N SER A 214 14.63 -6.43 -28.76
CA SER A 214 15.02 -5.03 -28.94
C SER A 214 13.94 -4.08 -28.44
N ASN A 215 12.68 -4.49 -28.46
CA ASN A 215 11.54 -3.62 -28.22
C ASN A 215 10.77 -3.97 -26.94
N PHE A 216 10.96 -5.15 -26.35
CA PHE A 216 10.34 -5.47 -25.07
C PHE A 216 11.28 -6.32 -24.21
N THR A 217 11.76 -5.73 -23.13
CA THR A 217 12.62 -6.36 -22.12
C THR A 217 12.11 -6.08 -20.71
N ILE A 218 12.21 -7.10 -19.86
CA ILE A 218 12.02 -6.98 -18.40
C ILE A 218 13.23 -7.65 -17.75
N GLN A 219 13.89 -6.95 -16.84
CA GLN A 219 15.04 -7.49 -16.14
C GLN A 219 14.62 -8.60 -15.17
N SER A 220 15.31 -9.75 -15.21
CA SER A 220 15.19 -10.83 -14.23
C SER A 220 15.42 -10.30 -12.79
N PRO A 221 14.67 -10.78 -11.79
CA PRO A 221 13.77 -11.94 -11.80
C PRO A 221 12.30 -11.60 -12.12
N TYR A 222 12.02 -10.38 -12.59
CA TYR A 222 10.64 -9.93 -12.78
C TYR A 222 10.00 -10.52 -14.03
N GLY A 223 8.67 -10.59 -14.02
CA GLY A 223 7.86 -11.24 -15.04
C GLY A 223 6.64 -10.43 -15.46
N VAL A 224 5.78 -11.07 -16.23
CA VAL A 224 4.44 -10.59 -16.57
C VAL A 224 3.44 -11.50 -15.90
N ASP A 225 2.72 -10.96 -14.92
CA ASP A 225 1.74 -11.67 -14.11
C ASP A 225 0.33 -11.30 -14.58
N ILE A 226 -0.46 -12.29 -15.00
CA ILE A 226 -1.72 -12.09 -15.71
C ILE A 226 -2.79 -12.94 -15.03
N ALA A 227 -3.90 -12.30 -14.65
CA ALA A 227 -5.00 -13.00 -14.00
C ALA A 227 -5.89 -13.80 -14.96
N GLY A 228 -5.86 -13.44 -16.24
CA GLY A 228 -6.61 -14.07 -17.31
C GLY A 228 -5.70 -14.63 -18.40
N GLY A 229 -6.18 -14.55 -19.64
CA GLY A 229 -5.46 -15.05 -20.81
C GLY A 229 -4.52 -14.01 -21.43
N LYS A 230 -3.49 -14.52 -22.11
CA LYS A 230 -2.62 -13.72 -22.99
C LYS A 230 -2.81 -14.11 -24.45
N ILE A 231 -2.70 -13.14 -25.35
CA ILE A 231 -2.71 -13.36 -26.79
C ILE A 231 -1.55 -12.62 -27.48
N GLY A 232 -1.36 -12.93 -28.76
CA GLY A 232 -0.32 -12.32 -29.58
C GLY A 232 1.08 -12.89 -29.36
N ASN A 233 2.08 -12.06 -29.65
CA ASN A 233 3.49 -12.42 -29.60
C ASN A 233 4.16 -11.76 -28.39
N TRP A 234 4.99 -12.55 -27.70
CA TRP A 234 5.79 -12.11 -26.57
C TRP A 234 7.22 -12.56 -26.84
N PRO A 235 8.23 -11.68 -26.72
CA PRO A 235 9.59 -12.05 -27.03
C PRO A 235 10.19 -12.95 -25.96
N SER A 236 11.02 -13.90 -26.38
CA SER A 236 11.83 -14.73 -25.48
C SER A 236 13.26 -14.21 -25.46
N CYS A 237 13.65 -13.57 -24.37
CA CYS A 237 14.93 -12.87 -24.27
C CYS A 237 15.98 -13.65 -23.47
N PRO A 238 17.27 -13.51 -23.82
CA PRO A 238 18.35 -14.06 -23.02
C PRO A 238 18.52 -13.27 -21.71
N TRP A 239 19.17 -13.89 -20.73
CA TRP A 239 19.58 -13.22 -19.50
C TRP A 239 20.46 -11.99 -19.81
N PRO A 240 20.32 -10.85 -19.09
CA PRO A 240 19.50 -10.63 -17.89
C PRO A 240 18.04 -10.22 -18.14
N ASN A 241 17.60 -10.14 -19.39
CA ASN A 241 16.28 -9.61 -19.76
C ASN A 241 15.23 -10.72 -20.00
N ASN A 242 15.50 -11.92 -19.50
CA ASN A 242 14.59 -13.05 -19.60
C ASN A 242 13.46 -12.89 -18.56
N PHE A 243 12.23 -12.92 -19.03
CA PHE A 243 11.03 -12.84 -18.19
C PHE A 243 10.10 -14.01 -18.49
N THR A 244 9.18 -14.26 -17.57
CA THR A 244 8.14 -15.30 -17.72
C THR A 244 6.77 -14.67 -17.66
N GLU A 245 5.84 -15.18 -18.46
CA GLU A 245 4.44 -14.78 -18.43
C GLU A 245 3.62 -15.83 -17.66
N ASN A 246 3.17 -15.47 -16.45
CA ASN A 246 2.35 -16.33 -15.62
C ASN A 246 0.88 -15.95 -15.76
N THR A 247 0.09 -16.80 -16.41
CA THR A 247 -1.36 -16.60 -16.62
C THR A 247 -2.23 -17.21 -15.51
N ALA A 248 -1.63 -17.66 -14.41
CA ALA A 248 -2.33 -18.27 -13.29
C ALA A 248 -2.30 -17.38 -12.03
N GLN A 249 -2.06 -16.08 -12.20
CA GLN A 249 -1.96 -15.15 -11.08
C GLN A 249 -3.36 -14.79 -10.56
N PRO A 250 -3.64 -14.90 -9.25
CA PRO A 250 -4.90 -14.38 -8.72
C PRO A 250 -5.01 -12.86 -8.93
N GLN A 251 -6.24 -12.36 -9.02
CA GLN A 251 -6.44 -10.91 -9.02
C GLN A 251 -5.92 -10.30 -7.71
N VAL A 252 -5.25 -9.16 -7.84
CA VAL A 252 -4.68 -8.40 -6.73
C VAL A 252 -5.52 -7.15 -6.50
N THR A 253 -5.73 -6.78 -5.24
CA THR A 253 -6.38 -5.51 -4.91
C THR A 253 -5.50 -4.34 -5.34
N ASP A 254 -6.10 -3.26 -5.80
CA ASP A 254 -5.39 -2.02 -6.11
C ASP A 254 -4.62 -1.50 -4.88
N PRO A 255 -3.27 -1.39 -4.95
CA PRO A 255 -2.43 -0.99 -3.81
C PRO A 255 -2.67 0.46 -3.36
N PHE A 256 -3.22 1.32 -4.23
CA PHE A 256 -3.45 2.74 -3.98
C PHE A 256 -4.94 3.08 -3.82
N SER A 257 -5.81 2.07 -3.82
CA SER A 257 -7.24 2.26 -3.58
C SER A 257 -7.47 2.76 -2.16
N GLY A 258 -8.11 3.93 -2.04
CA GLY A 258 -8.41 4.59 -0.77
C GLY A 258 -7.53 5.80 -0.46
N THR A 259 -6.60 6.18 -1.34
CA THR A 259 -5.75 7.35 -1.13
C THR A 259 -6.66 8.58 -1.07
N PRO A 260 -6.66 9.34 0.03
CA PRO A 260 -7.57 10.45 0.20
C PRO A 260 -7.29 11.54 -0.85
N PRO A 261 -8.32 12.29 -1.29
CA PRO A 261 -8.11 13.45 -2.14
C PRO A 261 -7.40 14.61 -1.40
N PRO A 262 -6.55 15.40 -2.05
CA PRO A 262 -5.88 16.55 -1.43
C PRO A 262 -6.85 17.70 -1.12
N SER A 263 -6.73 18.29 0.07
CA SER A 263 -7.55 19.45 0.45
C SER A 263 -7.27 20.67 -0.43
N THR A 264 -8.32 21.44 -0.77
CA THR A 264 -8.21 22.72 -1.48
C THR A 264 -7.96 23.91 -0.54
N SER A 265 -7.98 23.69 0.77
CA SER A 265 -7.85 24.75 1.77
C SER A 265 -6.51 25.48 1.67
N GLY A 266 -6.55 26.81 1.57
CA GLY A 266 -5.36 27.66 1.50
C GLY A 266 -4.68 27.72 0.12
N LEU A 267 -5.20 27.02 -0.90
CA LEU A 267 -4.69 27.08 -2.26
C LEU A 267 -5.37 28.18 -3.08
N PRO A 268 -4.64 28.91 -3.94
CA PRO A 268 -5.24 29.88 -4.86
C PRO A 268 -6.07 29.16 -5.93
N VAL A 269 -7.15 29.80 -6.37
CA VAL A 269 -8.01 29.30 -7.47
C VAL A 269 -7.64 30.00 -8.77
N CYS A 270 -7.19 29.21 -9.75
CA CYS A 270 -6.64 29.66 -11.02
C CYS A 270 -7.66 29.46 -12.15
N THR A 271 -8.37 30.51 -12.52
CA THR A 271 -9.25 30.55 -13.72
C THR A 271 -8.50 30.91 -15.01
N SER A 272 -7.26 31.36 -14.87
CA SER A 272 -6.27 31.56 -15.93
C SER A 272 -4.89 31.28 -15.34
N LEU A 273 -3.89 30.96 -16.17
CA LEU A 273 -2.53 30.72 -15.67
C LEU A 273 -1.93 31.94 -14.95
N ASN A 274 -2.37 33.15 -15.29
CA ASN A 274 -1.93 34.42 -14.70
C ASN A 274 -2.84 34.93 -13.57
N SER A 275 -3.78 34.12 -13.07
CA SER A 275 -4.63 34.55 -11.96
C SER A 275 -3.80 34.91 -10.72
N PRO A 276 -4.23 35.88 -9.88
CA PRO A 276 -3.48 36.28 -8.69
C PRO A 276 -3.16 35.10 -7.77
N GLY A 277 -1.90 34.97 -7.36
CA GLY A 277 -1.42 33.86 -6.52
C GLY A 277 -1.03 32.59 -7.29
N CYS A 278 -1.45 32.45 -8.54
CA CYS A 278 -1.13 31.29 -9.38
C CYS A 278 0.24 31.39 -10.04
N ARG A 279 0.85 32.58 -10.11
CA ARG A 279 2.24 32.77 -10.55
C ARG A 279 3.04 33.55 -9.51
N ASP A 280 4.31 33.20 -9.38
CA ASP A 280 5.27 33.96 -8.58
C ASP A 280 5.83 35.18 -9.34
N VAL A 281 6.70 35.94 -8.67
CA VAL A 281 7.33 37.15 -9.23
C VAL A 281 8.25 36.87 -10.42
N ASN A 282 8.69 35.62 -10.61
CA ASN A 282 9.53 35.19 -11.71
C ASN A 282 8.72 34.58 -12.86
N GLY A 283 7.39 34.50 -12.72
CA GLY A 283 6.50 33.89 -13.70
C GLY A 283 6.44 32.36 -13.62
N TYR A 284 6.93 31.75 -12.54
CA TYR A 284 6.74 30.32 -12.29
C TYR A 284 5.35 30.07 -11.74
N GLN A 285 4.75 28.97 -12.16
CA GLN A 285 3.43 28.55 -11.75
C GLN A 285 3.49 28.04 -10.30
N ASN A 286 2.55 28.46 -9.46
CA ASN A 286 2.46 28.06 -8.05
C ASN A 286 1.48 26.90 -7.85
N PRO A 287 1.64 26.09 -6.80
CA PRO A 287 0.60 25.17 -6.34
C PRO A 287 -0.77 25.86 -6.20
N GLY A 288 -1.84 25.18 -6.61
CA GLY A 288 -3.16 25.81 -6.72
C GLY A 288 -4.25 24.87 -7.26
N VAL A 289 -5.48 25.38 -7.29
CA VAL A 289 -6.65 24.75 -7.93
C VAL A 289 -6.82 25.33 -9.33
N TYR A 290 -6.52 24.56 -10.36
CA TYR A 290 -6.50 24.95 -11.76
C TYR A 290 -7.81 24.59 -12.45
N LYS A 291 -8.65 25.61 -12.68
CA LYS A 291 -9.88 25.53 -13.50
C LYS A 291 -9.61 25.75 -14.99
N VAL A 292 -8.33 25.80 -15.36
CA VAL A 292 -7.81 25.99 -16.71
C VAL A 292 -6.72 24.95 -16.92
N SER A 293 -6.64 24.38 -18.12
CA SER A 293 -5.58 23.43 -18.44
C SER A 293 -4.20 24.06 -18.23
N ILE A 294 -3.31 23.40 -17.50
CA ILE A 294 -1.89 23.75 -17.51
C ILE A 294 -1.34 23.35 -18.87
N GLY A 295 -0.88 24.32 -19.64
CA GLY A 295 -0.59 24.10 -21.04
C GLY A 295 -0.47 25.39 -21.82
N GLY A 296 -0.10 25.27 -23.08
CA GLY A 296 0.16 26.44 -23.90
C GLY A 296 0.29 26.11 -25.38
N SER A 297 0.51 27.15 -26.17
CA SER A 297 0.77 27.04 -27.59
C SER A 297 1.98 27.89 -27.97
N GLY A 298 2.71 27.47 -29.00
CA GLY A 298 3.78 28.28 -29.58
C GLY A 298 5.13 28.15 -28.88
N GLY A 299 5.47 26.98 -28.32
CA GLY A 299 6.81 26.74 -27.76
C GLY A 299 7.04 27.35 -26.37
N THR A 300 5.98 27.59 -25.61
CA THR A 300 6.07 28.19 -24.26
C THR A 300 6.54 27.18 -23.22
N THR A 301 7.45 27.57 -22.33
CA THR A 301 7.82 26.77 -21.14
C THR A 301 7.04 27.21 -19.91
N ILE A 302 6.37 26.27 -19.26
CA ILE A 302 5.66 26.45 -17.99
C ILE A 302 6.48 25.76 -16.91
N THR A 303 7.14 26.56 -16.08
CA THR A 303 7.92 26.08 -14.94
C THR A 303 7.05 26.05 -13.69
N LEU A 304 7.03 24.92 -12.98
CA LEU A 304 6.19 24.66 -11.81
C LEU A 304 7.03 24.72 -10.53
N ASN A 305 6.62 25.58 -9.58
CA ASN A 305 7.16 25.57 -8.23
C ASN A 305 6.75 24.28 -7.49
N PRO A 306 7.55 23.76 -6.54
CA PRO A 306 7.21 22.53 -5.85
C PRO A 306 5.88 22.60 -5.06
N GLY A 307 5.11 21.52 -5.09
CA GLY A 307 3.87 21.39 -4.34
C GLY A 307 2.73 20.70 -5.08
N ILE A 308 1.50 20.95 -4.61
CA ILE A 308 0.28 20.23 -5.04
C ILE A 308 -0.50 21.06 -6.06
N TYR A 309 -0.78 20.46 -7.21
CA TYR A 309 -1.54 21.04 -8.31
C TYR A 309 -2.84 20.25 -8.49
N ILE A 310 -3.96 20.85 -8.13
CA ILE A 310 -5.30 20.25 -8.30
C ILE A 310 -5.83 20.71 -9.65
N LEU A 311 -6.01 19.78 -10.57
CA LEU A 311 -6.37 20.05 -11.97
C LEU A 311 -7.83 19.70 -12.18
N GLU A 312 -8.66 20.71 -12.43
CA GLU A 312 -10.07 20.53 -12.79
C GLU A 312 -10.28 20.47 -14.33
N ASP A 313 -9.31 20.97 -15.09
CA ASP A 313 -9.33 21.03 -16.57
C ASP A 313 -8.12 20.31 -17.21
N GLY A 314 -7.35 19.56 -16.40
CA GLY A 314 -6.24 18.73 -16.85
C GLY A 314 -4.98 19.50 -17.28
N ILE A 315 -4.20 18.87 -18.17
CA ILE A 315 -2.97 19.41 -18.76
C ILE A 315 -3.10 19.30 -20.27
N ASN A 316 -2.75 20.36 -21.01
CA ASN A 316 -2.76 20.32 -22.47
C ASN A 316 -1.48 20.94 -23.06
N ALA A 317 -0.49 20.09 -23.29
CA ALA A 317 0.78 20.49 -23.90
C ALA A 317 0.79 20.35 -25.44
N GLY A 318 -0.32 19.94 -26.06
CA GLY A 318 -0.42 19.64 -27.51
C GLY A 318 -0.03 20.79 -28.45
N GLY A 319 -0.02 22.04 -27.95
CA GLY A 319 0.48 23.22 -28.66
C GLY A 319 2.01 23.40 -28.64
N ASN A 320 2.76 22.34 -28.31
CA ASN A 320 4.21 22.36 -28.07
C ASN A 320 4.59 23.21 -26.84
N ALA A 321 3.89 23.04 -25.73
CA ALA A 321 4.27 23.69 -24.47
C ALA A 321 5.08 22.74 -23.59
N ASP A 322 6.24 23.18 -23.12
CA ASP A 322 7.06 22.41 -22.20
C ASP A 322 6.51 22.58 -20.78
N VAL A 323 6.20 21.48 -20.09
CA VAL A 323 5.83 21.49 -18.67
C VAL A 323 7.02 20.97 -17.87
N VAL A 324 7.63 21.83 -17.06
CA VAL A 324 8.86 21.49 -16.33
C VAL A 324 8.72 21.76 -14.84
N SER A 325 9.14 20.82 -14.01
CA SER A 325 9.35 21.07 -12.58
C SER A 325 10.57 21.95 -12.40
N ARG A 326 10.47 22.91 -11.47
CA ARG A 326 11.61 23.73 -11.05
C ARG A 326 12.65 22.85 -10.34
N ASP A 327 13.91 22.97 -10.76
CA ASP A 327 15.04 22.12 -10.35
C ASP A 327 16.17 22.87 -9.62
N ASP A 328 16.07 24.20 -9.49
CA ASP A 328 17.04 25.05 -8.78
C ASP A 328 16.91 24.98 -7.24
N LEU A 329 15.88 24.28 -6.72
CA LEU A 329 15.70 24.05 -5.28
C LEU A 329 16.44 22.78 -4.86
N SER A 330 17.40 22.91 -3.94
CA SER A 330 18.05 21.75 -3.33
C SER A 330 17.06 20.95 -2.49
N CYS A 331 16.83 19.71 -2.92
CA CYS A 331 15.98 18.76 -2.22
C CYS A 331 16.70 18.20 -0.99
N SER A 332 16.06 18.32 0.17
CA SER A 332 16.46 17.67 1.41
C SER A 332 15.25 16.96 2.01
N ALA A 333 15.48 16.08 2.98
CA ALA A 333 14.41 15.42 3.75
C ALA A 333 13.49 16.39 4.55
N THR A 334 13.74 17.70 4.46
CA THR A 334 12.95 18.76 5.11
C THR A 334 12.44 19.83 4.13
N SER A 335 12.75 19.73 2.83
CA SER A 335 12.25 20.67 1.81
C SER A 335 11.32 19.93 0.84
N THR A 336 10.12 20.50 0.63
CA THR A 336 9.20 19.98 -0.38
C THR A 336 9.82 20.15 -1.76
N CYS A 337 9.99 19.03 -2.47
CA CYS A 337 10.50 18.99 -3.82
C CYS A 337 9.50 18.42 -4.79
N GLY A 338 9.66 18.75 -6.07
CA GLY A 338 8.82 18.21 -7.14
C GLY A 338 7.36 18.63 -7.05
N VAL A 339 6.55 18.02 -7.90
CA VAL A 339 5.14 18.35 -8.11
C VAL A 339 4.27 17.12 -7.93
N PHE A 340 3.08 17.32 -7.40
CA PHE A 340 2.02 16.32 -7.37
C PHE A 340 0.82 16.86 -8.13
N PHE A 341 0.43 16.19 -9.21
CA PHE A 341 -0.77 16.50 -9.98
C PHE A 341 -1.93 15.64 -9.52
N TYR A 342 -2.98 16.28 -9.02
CA TYR A 342 -4.25 15.62 -8.72
C TYR A 342 -5.28 16.01 -9.79
N ASN A 343 -5.55 15.13 -10.74
CA ASN A 343 -6.52 15.37 -11.82
C ASN A 343 -7.91 14.96 -11.38
N THR A 344 -8.87 15.87 -11.44
CA THR A 344 -10.19 15.69 -10.82
C THR A 344 -11.28 16.39 -11.64
N MET A 345 -12.53 16.26 -11.21
CA MET A 345 -13.68 16.81 -11.89
C MET A 345 -13.77 18.33 -11.67
N SER A 346 -14.42 19.03 -12.60
CA SER A 346 -14.63 20.48 -12.61
C SER A 346 -15.32 21.08 -11.39
N ASN A 347 -15.87 20.26 -10.49
CA ASN A 347 -16.58 20.65 -9.28
C ASN A 347 -15.86 20.23 -7.98
N TYR A 348 -14.60 19.80 -8.07
CA TYR A 348 -13.84 19.28 -6.92
C TYR A 348 -13.77 20.23 -5.72
N ALA A 349 -13.64 21.53 -5.96
CA ALA A 349 -13.58 22.51 -4.88
C ALA A 349 -14.92 22.71 -4.11
N GLN A 350 -16.03 22.06 -4.51
CA GLN A 350 -17.31 22.16 -3.79
C GLN A 350 -17.44 21.11 -2.67
N LEU A 351 -17.82 21.57 -1.48
CA LEU A 351 -18.13 20.74 -0.31
C LEU A 351 -19.17 19.66 -0.68
N GLY A 352 -18.77 18.38 -0.56
CA GLY A 352 -19.67 17.23 -0.72
C GLY A 352 -19.63 16.52 -2.07
N TYR A 353 -18.69 16.87 -2.98
CA TYR A 353 -18.39 16.22 -4.26
C TYR A 353 -19.56 15.42 -4.88
N PRO A 354 -20.62 16.10 -5.35
CA PRO A 354 -21.73 15.41 -5.99
C PRO A 354 -21.28 14.77 -7.30
N ASN A 355 -21.73 13.54 -7.57
CA ASN A 355 -21.57 12.87 -8.86
C ASN A 355 -22.05 13.79 -10.00
N GLY A 356 -21.12 14.34 -10.78
CA GLY A 356 -21.38 15.28 -11.86
C GLY A 356 -20.15 16.17 -12.10
N GLY A 357 -20.02 16.75 -13.30
CA GLY A 357 -18.84 17.51 -13.73
C GLY A 357 -18.14 16.88 -14.92
N SER A 358 -17.28 17.64 -15.59
CA SER A 358 -16.38 17.13 -16.63
C SER A 358 -14.97 17.01 -16.04
N CYS A 359 -14.23 15.98 -16.46
CA CYS A 359 -12.81 15.86 -16.15
C CYS A 359 -11.98 16.18 -17.39
N GLY A 360 -10.99 17.05 -17.24
CA GLY A 360 -10.02 17.32 -18.29
C GLY A 360 -9.06 16.15 -18.51
N SER A 361 -8.64 15.95 -19.76
CA SER A 361 -7.58 14.98 -20.08
C SER A 361 -6.21 15.55 -19.71
N ILE A 362 -5.27 14.67 -19.37
CA ILE A 362 -3.84 15.03 -19.33
C ILE A 362 -3.26 14.62 -20.68
N ASN A 363 -3.03 15.60 -21.53
CA ASN A 363 -2.47 15.40 -22.86
C ASN A 363 -1.09 16.05 -22.97
N LEU A 364 -0.07 15.21 -22.89
CA LEU A 364 1.33 15.57 -23.08
C LEU A 364 1.71 15.23 -24.52
N ALA A 365 1.28 16.06 -25.47
CA ALA A 365 1.45 15.84 -26.90
C ALA A 365 2.26 16.95 -27.59
N GLY A 366 2.62 16.72 -28.86
CA GLY A 366 3.33 17.67 -29.70
C GLY A 366 4.83 17.40 -29.76
N ASN A 367 5.64 18.44 -29.87
CA ASN A 367 7.11 18.36 -29.89
C ASN A 367 7.74 18.91 -28.59
N ALA A 368 6.96 18.95 -27.51
CA ALA A 368 7.39 19.49 -26.21
C ALA A 368 8.39 18.58 -25.50
N THR A 369 9.34 19.16 -24.77
CA THR A 369 10.23 18.46 -23.83
C THR A 369 9.76 18.76 -22.41
N SER A 370 9.02 17.83 -21.80
CA SER A 370 8.48 18.00 -20.46
C SER A 370 9.24 17.14 -19.45
N THR A 371 9.77 17.79 -18.40
CA THR A 371 10.54 17.14 -17.34
C THR A 371 9.91 17.43 -15.99
N VAL A 372 9.26 16.45 -15.37
CA VAL A 372 8.52 16.64 -14.11
C VAL A 372 8.94 15.63 -13.05
N ASN A 373 9.25 16.11 -11.85
CA ASN A 373 9.66 15.24 -10.75
C ASN A 373 8.54 15.13 -9.73
N ALA A 374 8.27 13.91 -9.24
CA ALA A 374 7.24 13.70 -8.22
C ALA A 374 7.53 14.45 -6.92
N LEU A 375 6.44 14.74 -6.20
CA LEU A 375 6.51 15.34 -4.88
C LEU A 375 7.35 14.47 -3.94
N SER A 376 8.35 15.02 -3.27
CA SER A 376 9.20 14.27 -2.34
C SER A 376 9.71 15.16 -1.19
N GLY A 377 10.35 14.52 -0.21
CA GLY A 377 11.03 15.22 0.90
C GLY A 377 10.11 15.67 2.04
N ARG A 378 8.86 15.23 2.09
CA ARG A 378 7.97 15.49 3.25
C ARG A 378 8.15 14.43 4.34
N PRO A 379 8.40 14.80 5.60
CA PRO A 379 8.55 13.85 6.71
C PRO A 379 7.21 13.20 7.08
N ASP A 380 7.24 12.02 7.70
CA ASP A 380 6.06 11.23 8.12
C ASP A 380 5.11 12.00 9.07
N THR A 381 5.61 13.06 9.72
CA THR A 381 4.81 13.96 10.58
C THR A 381 3.95 14.96 9.81
N ASP A 382 4.16 15.11 8.50
CA ASP A 382 3.40 15.98 7.63
C ASP A 382 2.16 15.24 7.09
N PRO A 383 0.93 15.76 7.27
CA PRO A 383 -0.27 15.12 6.74
C PRO A 383 -0.28 14.98 5.21
N LEU A 384 0.58 15.73 4.50
CA LEU A 384 0.76 15.62 3.05
C LEU A 384 1.80 14.56 2.63
N HIS A 385 2.44 13.88 3.59
CA HIS A 385 3.39 12.79 3.34
C HIS A 385 2.79 11.67 2.50
N ILE A 386 1.48 11.41 2.62
CA ILE A 386 0.76 10.39 1.84
C ILE A 386 0.86 10.59 0.32
N TYR A 387 1.16 11.81 -0.14
CA TYR A 387 1.34 12.13 -1.56
C TYR A 387 2.80 12.05 -2.02
N ASN A 388 3.74 11.70 -1.14
CA ASN A 388 5.13 11.52 -1.53
C ASN A 388 5.25 10.47 -2.64
N ASN A 389 6.13 10.76 -3.58
CA ASN A 389 6.43 9.99 -4.78
C ASN A 389 5.24 9.76 -5.72
N PHE A 390 4.08 10.40 -5.51
CA PHE A 390 3.07 10.51 -6.56
C PHE A 390 3.44 11.66 -7.50
N LEU A 391 3.47 11.36 -8.80
CA LEU A 391 3.55 12.37 -9.85
C LEU A 391 2.14 12.77 -10.30
N VAL A 392 1.32 11.78 -10.62
CA VAL A 392 -0.06 11.96 -11.05
C VAL A 392 -0.95 11.02 -10.24
N TYR A 393 -2.01 11.56 -9.65
CA TYR A 393 -3.15 10.79 -9.16
C TYR A 393 -4.40 11.34 -9.81
N GLN A 394 -5.09 10.53 -10.59
CA GLN A 394 -6.38 10.86 -11.14
C GLN A 394 -7.51 10.35 -10.26
N ASP A 395 -8.47 11.23 -9.97
CA ASP A 395 -9.67 10.94 -9.19
C ASP A 395 -10.37 9.66 -9.73
N PRO A 396 -10.77 8.72 -8.86
CA PRO A 396 -11.52 7.53 -9.28
C PRO A 396 -12.81 7.82 -10.08
N ASN A 397 -13.39 9.01 -9.96
CA ASN A 397 -14.56 9.41 -10.75
C ASN A 397 -14.19 9.96 -12.13
N CYS A 398 -12.92 10.28 -12.38
CA CYS A 398 -12.43 10.80 -13.64
C CYS A 398 -11.99 9.67 -14.59
N THR A 399 -12.72 9.52 -15.68
CA THR A 399 -12.44 8.52 -16.74
C THR A 399 -11.71 9.09 -17.95
N ALA A 400 -11.30 10.37 -17.89
CA ALA A 400 -10.60 11.04 -18.98
C ALA A 400 -9.23 10.40 -19.22
N THR A 401 -8.88 10.16 -20.48
CA THR A 401 -7.61 9.53 -20.86
C THR A 401 -6.42 10.42 -20.49
N MET A 402 -5.36 9.80 -19.98
CA MET A 402 -4.03 10.41 -19.94
C MET A 402 -3.25 9.90 -21.15
N SER A 403 -2.78 10.81 -22.00
CA SER A 403 -1.99 10.47 -23.18
C SER A 403 -0.64 11.18 -23.17
N ILE A 404 0.41 10.40 -23.46
CA ILE A 404 1.72 10.94 -23.83
C ILE A 404 1.93 10.60 -25.30
N ALA A 405 2.04 11.64 -26.15
CA ALA A 405 1.99 11.46 -27.59
C ALA A 405 2.87 12.47 -28.37
N GLY A 406 3.00 12.28 -29.69
CA GLY A 406 3.75 13.18 -30.56
C GLY A 406 5.25 12.82 -30.69
N ASN A 407 6.10 13.80 -31.00
CA ASN A 407 7.55 13.59 -31.15
C ASN A 407 8.38 14.22 -30.02
N GLY A 408 7.69 14.77 -29.01
CA GLY A 408 8.30 15.32 -27.81
C GLY A 408 8.85 14.24 -26.89
N SER A 409 9.69 14.65 -25.94
CA SER A 409 10.17 13.76 -24.88
C SER A 409 9.48 14.11 -23.56
N PHE A 410 9.08 13.08 -22.82
CA PHE A 410 8.58 13.20 -21.46
C PHE A 410 9.53 12.45 -20.54
N SER A 411 10.08 13.12 -19.55
CA SER A 411 10.83 12.51 -18.46
C SER A 411 10.14 12.83 -17.15
N GLY A 412 9.77 11.81 -16.38
CA GLY A 412 9.29 12.04 -15.04
C GLY A 412 9.54 10.88 -14.10
N SER A 413 9.62 11.21 -12.81
CA SER A 413 9.84 10.30 -11.69
C SER A 413 8.58 10.15 -10.84
N GLY A 414 8.43 9.01 -10.15
CA GLY A 414 7.32 8.71 -9.23
C GLY A 414 6.17 7.90 -9.84
N THR A 415 5.08 7.75 -9.09
CA THR A 415 3.93 6.93 -9.52
C THR A 415 2.91 7.77 -10.29
N ILE A 416 2.51 7.26 -11.45
CA ILE A 416 1.33 7.70 -12.20
C ILE A 416 0.20 6.72 -11.87
N TYR A 417 -0.84 7.21 -11.20
CA TYR A 417 -1.98 6.41 -10.74
C TYR A 417 -3.29 6.91 -11.34
N LEU A 418 -3.91 6.05 -12.16
CA LEU A 418 -5.10 6.30 -12.97
C LEU A 418 -6.15 5.18 -12.76
N PRO A 419 -6.79 5.08 -11.59
CA PRO A 419 -7.62 3.92 -11.21
C PRO A 419 -8.80 3.63 -12.14
N SER A 420 -9.35 4.68 -12.78
CA SER A 420 -10.56 4.58 -13.61
C SER A 420 -10.36 4.98 -15.07
N ALA A 421 -9.14 5.34 -15.46
CA ALA A 421 -8.83 5.89 -16.77
C ALA A 421 -7.77 5.11 -17.52
N GLN A 422 -7.86 5.19 -18.84
CA GLN A 422 -6.87 4.61 -19.72
C GLN A 422 -5.63 5.50 -19.78
N PHE A 423 -4.47 4.86 -19.72
CA PHE A 423 -3.19 5.44 -20.13
C PHE A 423 -2.91 5.07 -21.58
N VAL A 424 -2.67 6.08 -22.43
CA VAL A 424 -2.28 5.90 -23.83
C VAL A 424 -0.89 6.44 -24.04
N PHE A 425 -0.06 5.63 -24.69
CA PHE A 425 1.28 6.01 -25.06
C PHE A 425 1.44 5.88 -26.58
N ASP A 426 1.54 7.02 -27.26
CA ASP A 426 1.55 7.12 -28.71
C ASP A 426 2.46 8.28 -29.20
N GLY A 427 3.76 8.17 -28.91
CA GLY A 427 4.77 9.14 -29.30
C GLY A 427 6.19 8.60 -29.45
N ASN A 428 6.97 9.20 -30.34
CA ASN A 428 8.34 8.83 -30.64
C ASN A 428 9.30 9.39 -29.57
N ASN A 429 9.87 8.53 -28.71
CA ASN A 429 10.94 8.81 -27.73
C ASN A 429 10.54 9.45 -26.37
N ALA A 430 9.35 9.15 -25.83
CA ALA A 430 8.90 9.65 -24.52
C ALA A 430 9.39 8.82 -23.30
N THR A 431 10.64 9.01 -22.86
CA THR A 431 11.26 8.18 -21.80
C THR A 431 10.77 8.45 -20.36
N LEU A 432 9.81 7.68 -19.85
CA LEU A 432 9.42 7.69 -18.43
C LEU A 432 10.48 7.02 -17.52
N THR A 433 11.43 7.79 -16.96
CA THR A 433 12.54 7.28 -16.14
C THR A 433 12.28 7.42 -14.62
N GLY A 434 12.31 6.32 -13.86
CA GLY A 434 12.19 6.37 -12.38
C GLY A 434 10.75 6.33 -11.85
N SER A 435 9.81 5.73 -12.59
CA SER A 435 8.39 5.85 -12.32
C SER A 435 7.63 4.53 -12.37
N GLN A 436 6.58 4.42 -11.57
CA GLN A 436 5.62 3.32 -11.66
C GLN A 436 4.38 3.78 -12.42
N LEU A 437 3.83 2.93 -13.27
CA LEU A 437 2.57 3.18 -13.97
C LEU A 437 1.47 2.25 -13.45
N VAL A 438 0.41 2.82 -12.90
CA VAL A 438 -0.78 2.10 -12.45
C VAL A 438 -1.98 2.74 -13.09
N ALA A 439 -2.64 2.02 -14.00
CA ALA A 439 -3.81 2.54 -14.70
C ALA A 439 -4.90 1.48 -14.80
N LYS A 440 -6.14 1.91 -15.08
CA LYS A 440 -7.22 0.99 -15.40
C LYS A 440 -6.83 0.11 -16.60
N ASP A 441 -6.50 0.77 -17.71
CA ASP A 441 -6.04 0.17 -18.95
C ASP A 441 -4.74 0.83 -19.40
N VAL A 442 -3.77 0.03 -19.85
CA VAL A 442 -2.47 0.47 -20.35
C VAL A 442 -2.38 0.13 -21.84
N ASN A 443 -2.37 1.17 -22.69
CA ASN A 443 -2.33 1.04 -24.14
C ASN A 443 -1.03 1.66 -24.69
N LEU A 444 -0.06 0.79 -25.00
CA LEU A 444 1.24 1.17 -25.55
C LEU A 444 1.20 0.95 -27.06
N GLN A 445 1.05 2.03 -27.82
CA GLN A 445 0.97 2.01 -29.28
C GLN A 445 2.36 2.15 -29.88
N SER A 446 2.73 3.38 -30.26
CA SER A 446 4.05 3.69 -30.79
C SER A 446 4.81 4.50 -29.74
N GLY A 447 5.97 4.04 -29.30
CA GLY A 447 6.83 4.86 -28.42
C GLY A 447 7.72 4.11 -27.45
N ASN A 448 8.70 4.83 -26.90
CA ASN A 448 9.68 4.30 -25.94
C ASN A 448 9.29 4.60 -24.49
N ILE A 449 8.89 3.57 -23.75
CA ILE A 449 8.76 3.57 -22.30
C ILE A 449 9.95 2.81 -21.69
N SER A 450 10.67 3.47 -20.79
CA SER A 450 11.84 2.89 -20.11
C SER A 450 11.77 3.17 -18.62
N ILE A 451 11.12 2.28 -17.87
CA ILE A 451 10.94 2.41 -16.43
C ILE A 451 12.10 1.75 -15.69
N ASP A 452 12.76 2.52 -14.84
CA ASP A 452 13.60 2.01 -13.77
C ASP A 452 12.84 2.09 -12.45
N PHE A 453 12.27 0.97 -12.04
CA PHE A 453 11.39 0.93 -10.88
C PHE A 453 12.20 0.70 -9.60
N ASP A 454 12.15 1.68 -8.71
CA ASP A 454 12.71 1.60 -7.36
C ASP A 454 11.62 1.94 -6.35
N GLY A 455 11.29 0.95 -5.52
CA GLY A 455 10.24 1.06 -4.51
C GLY A 455 10.49 2.15 -3.46
N SER A 456 11.69 2.75 -3.37
CA SER A 456 11.97 3.87 -2.45
C SER A 456 11.58 5.24 -3.01
N ILE A 457 11.49 5.38 -4.34
CA ILE A 457 11.18 6.62 -5.05
C ILE A 457 9.82 6.59 -5.76
N THR A 458 9.04 5.53 -5.57
CA THR A 458 7.65 5.41 -6.02
C THR A 458 6.68 5.58 -4.85
N ALA A 459 5.42 5.88 -5.17
CA ALA A 459 4.37 5.98 -4.16
C ALA A 459 4.22 4.67 -3.41
N GLN A 460 3.94 4.78 -2.11
CA GLN A 460 3.80 3.62 -1.24
C GLN A 460 2.34 3.14 -1.22
N PRO A 461 2.08 1.82 -1.31
CA PRO A 461 0.74 1.29 -1.14
C PRO A 461 0.12 1.75 0.18
N ILE A 462 -1.20 1.85 0.27
CA ILE A 462 -1.87 2.24 1.53
C ILE A 462 -1.82 1.12 2.57
N LEU A 463 -1.77 -0.12 2.10
CA LEU A 463 -1.63 -1.29 2.95
C LEU A 463 -0.15 -1.66 3.07
N PRO A 464 0.43 -1.57 4.27
CA PRO A 464 1.82 -1.92 4.50
C PRO A 464 2.00 -3.44 4.56
N ARG A 465 3.26 -3.88 4.45
CA ARG A 465 3.65 -5.18 5.02
C ARG A 465 3.94 -5.03 6.50
N LEU A 466 3.67 -6.11 7.24
CA LEU A 466 4.12 -6.28 8.61
C LEU A 466 5.65 -6.31 8.67
N SER A 467 6.22 -5.57 9.61
CA SER A 467 7.57 -5.77 10.13
C SER A 467 7.45 -6.11 11.61
N GLU A 468 7.98 -7.26 12.03
CA GLU A 468 7.84 -7.80 13.39
C GLU A 468 9.18 -7.97 14.09
#